data_AF-A0A164GBP9-F1
#
_entry.id   AF-A0A164GBP9-F1
#
_cell.length_a   1.000
_cell.length_b   1.000
_cell.length_c   1.000
_cell.angle_alpha   90.00
_cell.angle_beta   90.00
_cell.angle_gamma   90.00
#
_symmetry.space_group_name_H-M   'P 1'
#
loop_
_entity.id
_entity.type
_entity.pdbx_description
1 polymer ?
#
loop_
_entity_poly.entity_id
_entity_poly.type
_entity_poly.pdbx_seq_one_letter_code
_entity_poly.pdbx_strand_id
1 'polypeptide(L)'
;SEGSYNALHCLCLDNSSENLTAAIQILILSGIDVNAKSVGGSNALHLLCTNNSSENLTAAIRILIQSRFDVNARDNNGRNALHLLCRNNSSENLT
;
A
#
# COMPACT_ATOMS: atom_id res chain seq x y z
N SER A 1 2.82 -17.29 -12.51
CA SER A 1 3.20 -17.57 -11.11
C SER A 1 2.43 -16.60 -10.24
N GLU A 2 1.43 -17.09 -9.53
CA GLU A 2 0.64 -16.28 -8.59
C GLU A 2 1.55 -15.83 -7.44
N GLY A 3 1.59 -14.52 -7.16
CA GLY A 3 2.30 -13.95 -6.01
C GLY A 3 3.63 -13.25 -6.26
N SER A 4 3.93 -12.73 -7.46
CA SER A 4 5.17 -11.94 -7.66
C SER A 4 5.00 -10.49 -7.20
N TYR A 5 6.00 -9.95 -6.48
CA TYR A 5 6.06 -8.53 -6.17
C TYR A 5 6.11 -7.73 -7.48
N ASN A 6 5.21 -6.76 -7.64
CA ASN A 6 5.29 -5.77 -8.71
C ASN A 6 6.01 -4.49 -8.22
N ALA A 7 6.29 -3.57 -9.14
CA ALA A 7 6.97 -2.32 -8.79
C ALA A 7 6.22 -1.49 -7.73
N LEU A 8 4.88 -1.55 -7.71
CA LEU A 8 4.08 -0.85 -6.70
C LEU A 8 4.26 -1.47 -5.30
N HIS A 9 4.36 -2.81 -5.20
CA HIS A 9 4.69 -3.45 -3.93
C HIS A 9 6.06 -3.04 -3.42
N CYS A 10 7.09 -3.04 -4.28
CA CYS A 10 8.44 -2.64 -3.88
C CYS A 10 8.47 -1.18 -3.39
N LEU A 11 7.77 -0.28 -4.09
CA LEU A 11 7.66 1.12 -3.71
C LEU A 11 6.93 1.31 -2.36
N CYS A 12 5.85 0.57 -2.12
CA CYS A 12 5.12 0.63 -0.85
C CYS A 12 5.83 -0.10 0.31
N LEU A 13 6.81 -0.97 0.01
CA LEU A 13 7.68 -1.59 1.00
C LEU A 13 8.79 -0.63 1.46
N ASP A 14 9.27 0.23 0.56
CA ASP A 14 10.35 1.18 0.82
C ASP A 14 9.83 2.48 1.47
N ASN A 15 10.28 2.74 2.70
CA ASN A 15 9.86 3.90 3.51
C ASN A 15 10.65 5.18 3.17
N SER A 16 11.68 5.11 2.31
CA SER A 16 12.68 6.17 2.17
C SER A 16 12.42 7.21 1.09
N SER A 17 11.29 7.18 0.38
CA SER A 17 11.06 8.10 -0.74
C SER A 17 10.26 9.35 -0.35
N GLU A 18 10.94 10.50 -0.31
CA GLU A 18 10.28 11.83 -0.33
C GLU A 18 9.30 11.96 -1.52
N ASN A 19 9.54 11.19 -2.58
CA ASN A 19 8.76 11.17 -3.81
C ASN A 19 7.72 10.03 -3.89
N LEU A 20 7.37 9.40 -2.76
CA LEU A 20 6.46 8.24 -2.73
C LEU A 20 5.17 8.47 -3.52
N THR A 21 4.51 9.61 -3.29
CA THR A 21 3.23 9.96 -3.91
C THR A 21 3.34 10.11 -5.43
N ALA A 22 4.37 10.80 -5.92
CA ALA A 22 4.63 10.98 -7.34
C ALA A 22 4.97 9.65 -8.03
N ALA A 23 5.78 8.81 -7.38
CA ALA A 23 6.15 7.50 -7.90
C ALA A 23 4.93 6.56 -7.99
N ILE A 24 4.05 6.56 -6.97
CA ILE A 24 2.78 5.80 -7.02
C ILE A 24 1.93 6.25 -8.21
N GLN A 25 1.76 7.56 -8.40
CA GLN A 25 0.97 8.10 -9.52
C GLN A 25 1.53 7.67 -10.88
N ILE A 26 2.85 7.75 -11.07
CA ILE A 26 3.50 7.35 -12.33
C ILE A 26 3.25 5.87 -12.63
N LEU A 27 3.37 4.99 -11.63
CA LEU A 27 3.13 3.56 -11.81
C LEU A 27 1.66 3.27 -12.17
N ILE A 28 0.72 3.95 -11.51
CA ILE A 28 -0.72 3.82 -11.82
C ILE A 28 -1.00 4.29 -13.25
N LEU A 29 -0.47 5.45 -13.65
CA LEU A 29 -0.64 5.99 -15.00
C LEU A 29 0.01 5.12 -16.08
N SER A 30 1.06 4.38 -15.72
CA SER A 30 1.73 3.42 -16.60
C SER A 30 0.92 2.12 -16.79
N GLY A 31 -0.25 1.99 -16.15
CA GLY A 31 -1.13 0.83 -16.28
C GLY A 31 -0.70 -0.37 -15.46
N ILE A 32 0.06 -0.17 -14.38
CA ILE A 32 0.41 -1.27 -13.47
C ILE A 32 -0.86 -1.89 -12.88
N ASP A 33 -0.82 -3.21 -12.63
CA ASP A 33 -1.88 -3.86 -11.87
C ASP A 33 -1.83 -3.42 -10.40
N VAL A 34 -2.71 -2.47 -10.05
CA VAL A 34 -2.82 -1.92 -8.70
C VAL A 34 -3.39 -2.93 -7.69
N ASN A 35 -4.10 -3.96 -8.16
CA ASN A 35 -4.72 -4.99 -7.32
C ASN A 35 -3.88 -6.26 -7.20
N ALA A 36 -2.68 -6.26 -7.77
CA ALA A 36 -1.75 -7.36 -7.65
C ALA A 36 -1.55 -7.71 -6.17
N LYS A 37 -1.43 -9.01 -5.89
CA LYS A 37 -1.14 -9.56 -4.57
C LYS A 37 0.22 -10.21 -4.56
N SER A 38 0.99 -9.99 -3.49
CA SER A 38 2.21 -10.72 -3.21
C SER A 38 1.92 -12.18 -2.81
N VAL A 39 2.96 -12.99 -2.62
CA VAL A 39 2.84 -14.37 -2.10
C VAL A 39 2.04 -14.44 -0.80
N GLY A 40 2.12 -13.40 0.04
CA GLY A 40 1.40 -13.31 1.31
C GLY A 40 -0.07 -12.88 1.18
N GLY A 41 -0.58 -12.69 -0.03
CA GLY A 41 -1.92 -12.14 -0.29
C GLY A 41 -2.02 -10.62 -0.10
N SER A 42 -0.93 -9.97 0.30
CA SER A 42 -0.88 -8.52 0.52
C SER A 42 -0.88 -7.77 -0.81
N ASN A 43 -1.74 -6.77 -0.93
CA ASN A 43 -1.63 -5.75 -1.98
C ASN A 43 -0.71 -4.59 -1.55
N ALA A 44 -0.52 -3.61 -2.42
CA ALA A 44 0.30 -2.43 -2.14
C ALA A 44 -0.11 -1.66 -0.87
N LEU A 45 -1.41 -1.55 -0.59
CA LEU A 45 -1.94 -0.81 0.57
C LEU A 45 -1.64 -1.55 1.89
N HIS A 46 -1.65 -2.89 1.90
CA HIS A 46 -1.19 -3.66 3.06
C HIS A 46 0.28 -3.36 3.37
N LEU A 47 1.14 -3.36 2.35
CA LEU A 47 2.56 -3.09 2.51
C LEU A 47 2.81 -1.64 2.96
N LEU A 48 2.10 -0.69 2.36
CA LEU A 48 2.19 0.73 2.72
C LEU A 48 1.82 0.95 4.20
N CYS A 49 0.67 0.44 4.64
CA CYS A 49 0.23 0.55 6.04
C CYS A 49 1.14 -0.24 7.02
N THR A 50 1.88 -1.23 6.52
CA THR A 50 2.78 -2.03 7.36
C THR A 50 4.13 -1.38 7.58
N ASN A 51 4.69 -0.74 6.54
CA ASN A 51 6.10 -0.34 6.53
C ASN A 51 6.32 1.17 6.56
N ASN A 52 5.24 1.97 6.45
CA ASN A 52 5.34 3.41 6.33
C ASN A 52 4.56 4.11 7.45
N SER A 53 5.24 5.05 8.12
CA SER A 53 4.68 5.98 9.11
C SER A 53 5.11 7.42 8.81
N SER A 54 5.50 7.70 7.56
CA SER A 54 5.87 9.03 7.11
C SER A 54 4.63 9.95 7.02
N GLU A 55 4.86 11.26 7.03
CA GLU A 55 3.82 12.27 6.76
C GLU A 55 3.10 12.06 5.42
N ASN A 56 3.78 11.42 4.47
CA ASN A 56 3.27 11.12 3.13
C ASN A 56 2.33 9.91 3.10
N LEU A 57 2.19 9.15 4.20
CA LEU A 57 1.33 7.97 4.29
C LEU A 57 -0.12 8.30 3.90
N THR A 58 -0.70 9.34 4.49
CA THR A 58 -2.09 9.73 4.22
C THR A 58 -2.29 10.14 2.75
N ALA A 59 -1.32 10.87 2.17
CA ALA A 59 -1.38 11.26 0.77
C ALA A 59 -1.26 10.05 -0.17
N ALA A 60 -0.36 9.11 0.14
CA ALA A 60 -0.18 7.87 -0.63
C ALA A 60 -1.44 6.97 -0.56
N ILE A 61 -2.05 6.81 0.62
CA ILE A 61 -3.31 6.08 0.81
C ILE A 61 -4.41 6.71 -0.06
N ARG A 62 -4.54 8.05 -0.06
CA ARG A 62 -5.55 8.74 -0.88
C ARG A 62 -5.37 8.46 -2.38
N ILE A 63 -4.14 8.50 -2.88
CA ILE A 63 -3.84 8.22 -4.29
C ILE A 63 -4.24 6.78 -4.65
N LEU A 64 -3.89 5.81 -3.79
CA LEU A 64 -4.25 4.40 -4.02
C LEU A 64 -5.77 4.19 -4.01
N ILE A 65 -6.50 4.77 -3.05
CA ILE A 65 -7.97 4.65 -2.96
C ILE A 65 -8.68 5.28 -4.17
N GLN A 66 -8.10 6.32 -4.77
CA GLN A 66 -8.65 6.94 -5.98
C GLN A 66 -8.46 6.08 -7.23
N SER A 67 -7.56 5.09 -7.20
CA SER A 67 -7.47 4.07 -8.25
C SER A 67 -8.55 2.99 -8.06
N ARG A 68 -8.79 2.12 -9.05
CA ARG A 68 -9.76 1.00 -8.96
C ARG A 68 -9.27 -0.11 -8.01
N PHE A 69 -8.90 0.28 -6.80
CA PHE A 69 -8.20 -0.49 -5.79
C PHE A 69 -9.19 -1.22 -4.89
N ASP A 70 -8.97 -2.50 -4.66
CA ASP A 70 -9.72 -3.25 -3.65
C ASP A 70 -9.19 -2.92 -2.24
N VAL A 71 -9.80 -1.90 -1.63
CA VAL A 71 -9.49 -1.47 -0.26
C VAL A 71 -9.85 -2.54 0.79
N ASN A 72 -10.77 -3.44 0.46
CA ASN A 72 -11.26 -4.48 1.37
C ASN A 72 -10.53 -5.82 1.20
N ALA A 73 -9.55 -5.88 0.28
CA ALA A 73 -8.72 -7.04 0.09
C ALA A 73 -8.16 -7.52 1.43
N ARG A 74 -8.10 -8.84 1.59
CA ARG A 74 -7.51 -9.50 2.76
C ARG A 74 -6.24 -10.23 2.36
N ASP A 75 -5.23 -10.12 3.21
CA ASP A 75 -4.02 -10.95 3.18
C ASP A 75 -4.33 -12.42 3.55
N ASN A 76 -3.33 -13.30 3.49
CA ASN A 76 -3.49 -14.71 3.84
C ASN A 76 -3.84 -14.94 5.32
N ASN A 77 -3.70 -13.92 6.18
CA ASN A 77 -4.12 -13.96 7.58
C ASN A 77 -5.54 -13.42 7.80
N GLY A 78 -6.25 -13.08 6.72
CA GLY A 78 -7.58 -12.49 6.79
C GLY A 78 -7.61 -11.01 7.22
N ARG A 79 -6.46 -10.33 7.26
CA ARG A 79 -6.32 -8.92 7.64
C ARG A 79 -6.46 -8.05 6.41
N ASN A 80 -7.17 -6.94 6.53
CA ASN A 80 -7.15 -5.87 5.52
C ASN A 80 -6.09 -4.80 5.88
N ALA A 81 -5.88 -3.84 4.99
CA ALA A 81 -4.91 -2.76 5.21
C ALA A 81 -5.19 -1.91 6.47
N LEU A 82 -6.46 -1.72 6.84
CA LEU A 82 -6.83 -0.97 8.04
C LEU A 82 -6.42 -1.71 9.33
N HIS A 83 -6.57 -3.03 9.38
CA HIS A 83 -6.08 -3.83 10.51
C HIS A 83 -4.57 -3.62 10.72
N LEU A 84 -3.81 -3.55 9.62
CA LEU A 84 -2.36 -3.35 9.67
C LEU A 84 -2.01 -1.91 10.05
N LEU A 85 -2.74 -0.92 9.51
CA LEU A 85 -2.58 0.49 9.85
C LEU A 85 -2.77 0.73 11.35
N CYS A 86 -3.87 0.26 11.93
CA CYS A 86 -4.16 0.43 13.35
C CYS A 86 -3.15 -0.30 14.25
N ARG A 87 -2.60 -1.44 13.80
CA ARG A 87 -1.57 -2.16 14.57
C ARG A 87 -0.26 -1.37 14.65
N ASN A 88 0.09 -0.64 13.58
CA ASN A 88 1.40 -0.03 13.43
C ASN A 88 1.41 1.48 13.73
N ASN A 89 0.28 2.18 13.59
CA ASN A 89 0.15 3.62 13.86
C ASN A 89 -0.74 3.93 15.07
N SER A 90 -0.87 2.96 16.00
CA SER A 90 -1.58 3.12 17.27
C SER A 90 -0.95 4.14 18.23
N SER A 91 0.09 4.87 17.80
CA SER A 91 0.78 5.88 18.61
C SER A 91 0.59 7.34 18.20
N GLU A 92 0.15 7.72 16.99
CA GLU A 92 -0.15 9.12 16.64
C GLU A 92 -0.72 9.22 15.20
N ASN A 93 -1.74 10.06 14.98
CA ASN A 93 -2.37 10.43 13.67
C ASN A 93 -3.56 9.59 13.11
N LEU A 94 -4.49 9.11 13.95
CA LEU A 94 -5.82 8.66 13.47
C LEU A 94 -7.00 9.56 13.93
N THR A 95 -6.73 10.78 14.37
CA THR A 95 -7.75 11.82 14.66
C THR A 95 -7.90 12.76 13.49
#